data_AF-A0A7S1BRF2-F1
#
_entry.id   AF-A0A7S1BRF2-F1
#
_cell.length_a   1.000
_cell.length_b   1.000
_cell.length_c   1.000
_cell.angle_alpha   90.00
_cell.angle_beta   90.00
_cell.angle_gamma   90.00
#
_symmetry.space_group_name_H-M   'P 1'
#
loop_
_entity.id
_entity.type
_entity.pdbx_description
1 polymer ?
#
loop_
_entity_poly.entity_id
_entity_poly.type
_entity_poly.pdbx_seq_one_letter_code
_entity_poly.pdbx_strand_id
1 'polypeptide(L)'
;MPRPQSLKVTLKPQTTGKWTGRRPRYYWENLDNVEREFHEFWENIGVGKEHYATMQPKTQETDCDGATDAPKNPRPSIPSESLLNYYDRHDLRWAITTHGGRDALSERLGSLPVVPGRWADAVRWSPEVRCLLDMAEAAGYEGNWVGLRWDLPPSNAYHERYKARKQNLLPGTERAYWNSRMFKKQATGTPSKLPAFSGLGSVPGVRDVPLDWMEEMMPENKRSSDRANILELPGKESETVEKTVRQRWKHRSNRKRYGYWNDDTLRSEIYEFIARYMEYSGRPAIWMPRLADFAAHGRPDIQKAIVRFGGADAVCARYGLIPFQEWQYFESLYQLCVGLDGFARRYGSGEEFPSLAEVRGCGLLDLYHLIQKNGGKKAVARRFDLKVAKGEPGPRSHLSEINWGPFSLQFALELMEFVRGRMLE
;
A
#
# COMPACT_ATOMS: atom_id res chain seq x y z
N MET A 1 -22.40 19.31 52.23
CA MET A 1 -23.01 19.11 50.90
C MET A 1 -22.52 17.79 50.33
N PRO A 2 -23.40 16.88 49.88
CA PRO A 2 -22.98 15.62 49.29
C PRO A 2 -22.28 15.90 47.95
N ARG A 3 -21.14 15.24 47.70
CA ARG A 3 -20.43 15.30 46.41
C ARG A 3 -21.34 14.73 45.31
N PRO A 4 -21.40 15.35 44.11
CA PRO A 4 -22.14 14.78 42.99
C PRO A 4 -21.53 13.42 42.64
N GLN A 5 -22.39 12.41 42.53
CA GLN A 5 -22.00 11.07 42.12
C GLN A 5 -21.46 11.15 40.68
N SER A 6 -20.20 10.78 40.48
CA SER A 6 -19.58 10.74 39.16
C SER A 6 -20.28 9.66 38.31
N LEU A 7 -21.11 10.06 37.37
CA LEU A 7 -21.60 9.19 36.30
C LEU A 7 -20.38 8.79 35.46
N LYS A 8 -19.88 7.56 35.65
CA LYS A 8 -18.86 6.98 34.78
C LYS A 8 -19.48 6.69 33.41
N VAL A 9 -19.48 7.68 32.53
CA VAL A 9 -19.75 7.47 31.10
C VAL A 9 -18.58 6.65 30.56
N THR A 10 -18.74 5.33 30.57
CA THR A 10 -17.77 4.45 29.95
C THR A 10 -18.07 4.52 28.46
N LEU A 11 -17.23 5.22 27.67
CA LEU A 11 -17.17 5.04 26.22
C LEU A 11 -16.71 3.61 25.96
N LYS A 12 -17.62 2.64 26.15
CA LYS A 12 -17.34 1.24 25.86
C LYS A 12 -16.99 1.21 24.37
N PRO A 13 -15.80 0.74 23.96
CA PRO A 13 -15.56 0.43 22.56
C PRO A 13 -16.67 -0.54 22.17
N GLN A 14 -17.59 -0.08 21.32
CA GLN A 14 -18.77 -0.86 21.01
C GLN A 14 -18.31 -2.22 20.49
N THR A 15 -18.75 -3.28 21.17
CA THR A 15 -18.77 -4.60 20.55
C THR A 15 -19.59 -4.41 19.28
N THR A 16 -18.93 -4.46 18.12
CA THR A 16 -19.58 -4.43 16.82
C THR A 16 -20.84 -5.27 16.93
N GLY A 17 -22.02 -4.64 16.89
CA GLY A 17 -23.28 -5.38 16.87
C GLY A 17 -23.10 -6.49 15.84
N LYS A 18 -23.41 -7.75 16.21
CA LYS A 18 -23.21 -8.93 15.35
C LYS A 18 -23.54 -8.51 13.93
N TRP A 19 -22.51 -8.40 13.07
CA TRP A 19 -22.68 -7.90 11.71
C TRP A 19 -23.79 -8.73 11.08
N THR A 20 -24.99 -8.13 11.00
CA THR A 20 -26.11 -8.74 10.30
C THR A 20 -25.61 -8.92 8.88
N GLY A 21 -25.76 -10.12 8.33
CA GLY A 21 -25.05 -10.56 7.13
C GLY A 21 -24.99 -9.52 6.01
N ARG A 22 -23.97 -9.65 5.13
CA ARG A 22 -23.70 -8.74 4.00
C ARG A 22 -25.00 -8.17 3.41
N ARG A 23 -25.12 -6.84 3.44
CA ARG A 23 -26.25 -6.14 2.82
C ARG A 23 -26.42 -6.61 1.35
N PRO A 24 -27.65 -6.73 0.83
CA PRO A 24 -27.89 -7.11 -0.56
C PRO A 24 -27.13 -6.24 -1.55
N ARG A 25 -26.81 -6.77 -2.75
CA ARG A 25 -26.00 -6.08 -3.76
C ARG A 25 -26.52 -4.67 -4.10
N TYR A 26 -27.84 -4.50 -4.17
CA TYR A 26 -28.52 -3.26 -4.54
C TYR A 26 -28.84 -2.36 -3.33
N TYR A 27 -28.47 -2.76 -2.11
CA TYR A 27 -28.81 -2.01 -0.91
C TYR A 27 -28.22 -0.59 -0.93
N TRP A 28 -26.99 -0.47 -1.39
CA TRP A 28 -26.24 0.78 -1.48
C TRP A 28 -26.51 1.57 -2.76
N GLU A 29 -27.40 1.11 -3.64
CA GLU A 29 -27.82 1.90 -4.81
C GLU A 29 -28.98 2.85 -4.44
N ASN A 30 -29.71 2.55 -3.36
CA ASN A 30 -30.80 3.38 -2.86
C ASN A 30 -30.26 4.42 -1.86
N LEU A 31 -30.46 5.71 -2.19
CA LEU A 31 -30.01 6.86 -1.40
C LEU A 31 -30.63 6.89 0.01
N ASP A 32 -31.88 6.46 0.17
CA ASP A 32 -32.55 6.44 1.48
C ASP A 32 -31.88 5.45 2.44
N ASN A 33 -31.34 4.35 1.91
CA ASN A 33 -30.59 3.39 2.71
C ASN A 33 -29.25 3.97 3.16
N VAL A 34 -28.57 4.71 2.28
CA VAL A 34 -27.30 5.37 2.59
C VAL A 34 -27.51 6.43 3.66
N GLU A 35 -28.54 7.27 3.52
CA GLU A 35 -28.92 8.29 4.50
C GLU A 35 -29.27 7.67 5.86
N ARG A 36 -30.06 6.59 5.88
CA ARG A 36 -30.38 5.85 7.11
C ARG A 36 -29.12 5.31 7.80
N GLU A 37 -28.16 4.79 7.03
CA GLU A 37 -26.91 4.24 7.57
C GLU A 37 -25.96 5.34 8.08
N PHE A 38 -26.04 6.57 7.53
CA PHE A 38 -25.36 7.73 8.12
C PHE A 38 -25.97 8.13 9.46
N HIS A 39 -27.30 8.17 9.56
CA HIS A 39 -27.97 8.37 10.84
C HIS A 39 -27.55 7.32 11.87
N GLU A 40 -27.60 6.04 11.50
CA GLU A 40 -27.19 4.94 12.37
C GLU A 40 -25.71 5.03 12.75
N PHE A 41 -24.84 5.46 11.84
CA PHE A 41 -23.43 5.70 12.13
C PHE A 41 -23.23 6.77 13.21
N TRP A 42 -23.85 7.95 13.05
CA TRP A 42 -23.73 9.05 14.00
C TRP A 42 -24.36 8.73 15.36
N GLU A 43 -25.54 8.09 15.35
CA GLU A 43 -26.21 7.63 16.56
C GLU A 43 -25.37 6.60 17.31
N ASN A 44 -24.73 5.65 16.60
CA ASN A 44 -23.87 4.64 17.22
C ASN A 44 -22.60 5.22 17.85
N ILE A 45 -22.04 6.30 17.32
CA ILE A 45 -20.89 6.97 17.94
C ILE A 45 -21.31 8.00 19.01
N GLY A 46 -22.62 8.09 19.30
CA GLY A 46 -23.19 8.91 20.38
C GLY A 46 -23.58 10.33 19.98
N VAL A 47 -23.47 10.68 18.69
CA VAL A 47 -24.03 11.93 18.15
C VAL A 47 -25.53 11.72 17.95
N GLY A 48 -26.28 11.91 19.03
CA GLY A 48 -27.72 11.66 19.08
C GLY A 48 -28.55 12.65 18.24
N LYS A 49 -29.79 12.26 17.94
CA LYS A 49 -30.78 13.09 17.21
C LYS A 49 -31.06 14.43 17.91
N GLU A 50 -30.96 14.45 19.23
CA GLU A 50 -31.10 15.64 20.09
C GLU A 50 -30.14 16.78 19.69
N HIS A 51 -28.91 16.43 19.29
CA HIS A 51 -27.90 17.41 18.89
C HIS A 51 -28.33 18.18 17.65
N TYR A 52 -28.95 17.47 16.71
CA TYR A 52 -29.43 18.06 15.47
C TYR A 52 -30.68 18.92 15.66
N ALA A 53 -31.54 18.60 16.63
CA ALA A 53 -32.72 19.40 16.97
C ALA A 53 -32.33 20.81 17.48
N THR A 54 -31.20 20.91 18.17
CA THR A 54 -30.69 22.17 18.75
C THR A 54 -30.05 23.09 17.71
N MET A 55 -29.63 22.53 16.56
CA MET A 55 -28.84 23.24 15.55
C MET A 55 -29.60 23.77 14.35
N GLN A 56 -30.90 23.48 14.26
CA GLN A 56 -31.70 24.17 13.28
C GLN A 56 -31.71 25.67 13.64
N PRO A 57 -31.18 26.55 12.78
CA PRO A 57 -31.36 27.97 13.00
C PRO A 57 -32.87 28.18 13.13
N LYS A 58 -33.32 28.93 14.15
CA LYS A 58 -34.69 29.42 14.18
C LYS A 58 -34.87 30.18 12.87
N THR A 59 -35.41 29.53 11.86
CA THR A 59 -35.76 30.15 10.60
C THR A 59 -36.67 31.29 11.03
N GLN A 60 -36.20 32.52 10.86
CA GLN A 60 -37.00 33.69 11.16
C GLN A 60 -38.33 33.47 10.46
N GLU A 61 -39.40 33.39 11.27
CA GLU A 61 -40.77 33.26 10.81
C GLU A 61 -41.03 34.41 9.84
N THR A 62 -40.82 34.15 8.55
CA THR A 62 -41.30 35.02 7.50
C THR A 62 -42.75 34.63 7.30
N ASP A 63 -43.65 35.53 7.68
CA ASP A 63 -45.10 35.43 7.62
C ASP A 63 -45.63 35.29 6.17
N CYS A 64 -45.35 34.16 5.54
CA CYS A 64 -45.96 33.78 4.27
C CYS A 64 -46.70 32.45 4.44
N ASP A 65 -48.04 32.54 4.46
CA ASP A 65 -49.07 31.49 4.64
C ASP A 65 -49.05 30.42 3.53
N GLY A 66 -47.91 29.76 3.33
CA GLY A 66 -47.74 28.62 2.43
C GLY A 66 -47.36 27.39 3.25
N ALA A 67 -48.36 26.60 3.64
CA ALA A 67 -48.19 25.29 4.28
C ALA A 67 -47.31 24.38 3.41
N THR A 68 -46.00 24.43 3.66
CA THR A 68 -45.01 23.55 3.06
C THR A 68 -44.56 22.60 4.16
N ASP A 69 -44.75 21.30 3.91
CA ASP A 69 -44.40 20.22 4.83
C ASP A 69 -42.89 20.24 5.13
N ALA A 70 -42.50 20.97 6.17
CA ALA A 70 -41.12 21.02 6.62
C ALA A 70 -40.67 19.60 7.01
N PRO A 71 -39.56 19.09 6.45
CA PRO A 71 -39.07 17.75 6.75
C PRO A 71 -38.68 17.68 8.23
N LYS A 72 -39.43 16.87 8.99
CA LYS A 72 -39.41 16.83 10.46
C LYS A 72 -38.11 16.35 11.11
N ASN A 73 -37.10 15.93 10.34
CA ASN A 73 -35.83 15.44 10.89
C ASN A 73 -34.62 16.09 10.21
N PRO A 74 -33.71 16.74 10.97
CA PRO A 74 -32.46 17.22 10.43
C PRO A 74 -31.60 16.06 9.90
N ARG A 75 -31.08 16.23 8.68
CA ARG A 75 -30.24 15.24 8.00
C ARG A 75 -28.79 15.33 8.48
N PRO A 76 -28.09 14.20 8.69
CA PRO A 76 -26.74 14.18 9.23
C PRO A 76 -25.72 14.55 8.16
N SER A 77 -24.59 15.13 8.57
CA SER A 77 -23.48 15.35 7.64
C SER A 77 -22.85 14.04 7.15
N ILE A 78 -22.23 14.08 5.96
CA ILE A 78 -21.51 12.94 5.39
C ILE A 78 -20.14 12.81 6.10
N PRO A 79 -19.85 11.69 6.79
CA PRO A 79 -18.60 11.49 7.51
C PRO A 79 -17.35 11.59 6.62
N SER A 80 -16.23 12.01 7.19
CA SER A 80 -14.94 12.05 6.48
C SER A 80 -14.35 10.65 6.32
N GLU A 81 -13.53 10.43 5.28
CA GLU A 81 -12.90 9.13 5.05
C GLU A 81 -12.03 8.68 6.23
N SER A 82 -11.33 9.63 6.87
CA SER A 82 -10.53 9.39 8.06
C SER A 82 -11.39 8.87 9.23
N LEU A 83 -12.57 9.45 9.45
CA LEU A 83 -13.51 9.02 10.48
C LEU A 83 -14.06 7.62 10.20
N LEU A 84 -14.44 7.35 8.95
CA LEU A 84 -14.94 6.03 8.53
C LEU A 84 -13.85 4.95 8.65
N ASN A 85 -12.59 5.27 8.35
CA ASN A 85 -11.46 4.37 8.54
C ASN A 85 -11.23 4.05 10.01
N TYR A 86 -11.29 5.06 10.87
CA TYR A 86 -11.09 4.89 12.31
C TYR A 86 -12.13 3.94 12.93
N TYR A 87 -13.39 4.04 12.49
CA TYR A 87 -14.49 3.17 12.93
C TYR A 87 -14.68 1.90 12.08
N ASP A 88 -13.73 1.56 11.20
CA ASP A 88 -13.77 0.38 10.34
C ASP A 88 -15.07 0.26 9.48
N ARG A 89 -15.70 1.39 9.13
CA ARG A 89 -16.94 1.45 8.31
C ARG A 89 -16.64 1.41 6.81
N HIS A 90 -16.02 0.30 6.38
CA HIS A 90 -15.70 0.05 4.97
C HIS A 90 -16.93 -0.02 4.06
N ASP A 91 -18.07 -0.41 4.62
CA ASP A 91 -19.36 -0.48 3.96
C ASP A 91 -19.83 0.92 3.50
N LEU A 92 -19.80 1.90 4.40
CA LEU A 92 -20.14 3.29 4.08
C LEU A 92 -19.14 3.92 3.09
N ARG A 93 -17.84 3.61 3.22
CA ARG A 93 -16.83 4.05 2.25
C ARG A 93 -17.13 3.52 0.85
N TRP A 94 -17.55 2.26 0.75
CA TRP A 94 -17.95 1.67 -0.52
C TRP A 94 -19.22 2.34 -1.06
N ALA A 95 -20.23 2.58 -0.23
CA ALA A 95 -21.45 3.29 -0.61
C ALA A 95 -21.16 4.69 -1.19
N ILE A 96 -20.31 5.46 -0.50
CA ILE A 96 -19.85 6.78 -0.97
C ILE A 96 -19.17 6.67 -2.34
N THR A 97 -18.31 5.68 -2.52
CA THR A 97 -17.60 5.46 -3.79
C THR A 97 -18.56 5.09 -4.92
N THR A 98 -19.56 4.24 -4.64
CA THR A 98 -20.59 3.82 -5.60
C THR A 98 -21.40 5.00 -6.12
N HIS A 99 -21.58 6.05 -5.31
CA HIS A 99 -22.27 7.27 -5.71
C HIS A 99 -21.35 8.37 -6.27
N GLY A 100 -20.09 8.04 -6.59
CA GLY A 100 -19.16 8.98 -7.23
C GLY A 100 -18.35 9.85 -6.28
N GLY A 101 -18.31 9.52 -4.99
CA GLY A 101 -17.57 10.27 -3.96
C GLY A 101 -18.48 11.09 -3.05
N ARG A 102 -17.88 11.77 -2.06
CA ARG A 102 -18.63 12.49 -1.02
C ARG A 102 -19.38 13.70 -1.56
N ASP A 103 -18.76 14.46 -2.47
CA ASP A 103 -19.35 15.69 -3.01
C ASP A 103 -20.53 15.36 -3.94
N ALA A 104 -20.36 14.39 -4.85
CA ALA A 104 -21.45 13.91 -5.70
C ALA A 104 -22.60 13.29 -4.90
N LEU A 105 -22.30 12.57 -3.81
CA LEU A 105 -23.31 12.02 -2.91
C LEU A 105 -24.04 13.12 -2.14
N SER A 106 -23.32 14.17 -1.69
CA SER A 106 -23.91 15.35 -1.04
C SER A 106 -24.94 16.02 -1.94
N GLU A 107 -24.58 16.31 -3.19
CA GLU A 107 -25.50 16.91 -4.16
C GLU A 107 -26.75 16.05 -4.36
N ARG A 108 -26.59 14.73 -4.52
CA ARG A 108 -27.71 13.78 -4.67
C ARG A 108 -28.62 13.69 -3.46
N LEU A 109 -28.09 13.92 -2.26
CA LEU A 109 -28.86 13.94 -1.01
C LEU A 109 -29.42 15.33 -0.67
N GLY A 110 -29.43 16.26 -1.62
CA GLY A 110 -29.97 17.60 -1.45
C GLY A 110 -28.97 18.55 -0.77
N SER A 111 -27.71 18.50 -1.20
CA SER A 111 -26.61 19.34 -0.71
C SER A 111 -26.30 19.16 0.77
N LEU A 112 -26.22 17.89 1.22
CA LEU A 112 -25.85 17.60 2.60
C LEU A 112 -24.44 18.10 2.95
N PRO A 113 -24.23 18.63 4.17
CA PRO A 113 -22.90 19.05 4.59
C PRO A 113 -21.92 17.86 4.59
N VAL A 114 -20.71 18.05 4.05
CA VAL A 114 -19.65 17.05 4.03
C VAL A 114 -18.61 17.39 5.10
N VAL A 115 -18.27 16.44 5.98
CA VAL A 115 -17.23 16.65 6.97
C VAL A 115 -15.85 16.73 6.28
N PRO A 116 -15.08 17.82 6.47
CA PRO A 116 -13.74 17.96 5.91
C PRO A 116 -12.80 16.80 6.28
N GLY A 117 -11.88 16.47 5.37
CA GLY A 117 -10.89 15.42 5.61
C GLY A 117 -9.80 15.82 6.62
N ARG A 118 -9.49 17.12 6.71
CA ARG A 118 -8.54 17.67 7.68
C ARG A 118 -9.23 17.85 9.02
N TRP A 119 -8.62 17.32 10.08
CA TRP A 119 -9.21 17.34 11.42
C TRP A 119 -9.52 18.75 11.95
N ALA A 120 -8.59 19.69 11.80
CA ALA A 120 -8.80 21.08 12.25
C ALA A 120 -10.03 21.73 11.58
N ASP A 121 -10.23 21.47 10.28
CA ASP A 121 -11.39 21.96 9.54
C ASP A 121 -12.66 21.20 9.96
N ALA A 122 -12.57 19.90 10.19
CA ALA A 122 -13.69 19.09 10.67
C ALA A 122 -14.20 19.57 12.03
N VAL A 123 -13.30 19.86 12.98
CA VAL A 123 -13.66 20.43 14.29
C VAL A 123 -14.27 21.82 14.13
N ARG A 124 -13.74 22.65 13.24
CA ARG A 124 -14.25 24.01 13.02
C ARG A 124 -15.65 24.02 12.40
N TRP A 125 -15.89 23.17 11.42
CA TRP A 125 -17.07 23.27 10.55
C TRP A 125 -18.15 22.21 10.82
N SER A 126 -17.79 21.03 11.32
CA SER A 126 -18.77 19.97 11.63
C SER A 126 -19.21 20.05 13.10
N PRO A 127 -20.51 20.26 13.36
CA PRO A 127 -21.02 20.21 14.72
C PRO A 127 -21.00 18.81 15.34
N GLU A 128 -21.08 17.77 14.54
CA GLU A 128 -21.01 16.39 15.00
C GLU A 128 -19.62 16.05 15.55
N VAL A 129 -18.57 16.52 14.87
CA VAL A 129 -17.18 16.33 15.33
C VAL A 129 -16.93 17.10 16.63
N ARG A 130 -17.53 18.28 16.80
CA ARG A 130 -17.49 19.01 18.08
C ARG A 130 -18.22 18.28 19.19
N CYS A 131 -19.41 17.73 18.92
CA CYS A 131 -20.13 16.90 19.88
C CYS A 131 -19.28 15.71 20.35
N LEU A 132 -18.57 15.03 19.45
CA LEU A 132 -17.66 13.95 19.82
C LEU A 132 -16.51 14.42 20.72
N LEU A 133 -15.98 15.63 20.49
CA LEU A 133 -14.95 16.21 21.35
C LEU A 133 -15.52 16.56 22.73
N ASP A 134 -16.67 17.22 22.80
CA ASP A 134 -17.33 17.58 24.04
C ASP A 134 -17.64 16.31 24.88
N MET A 135 -18.08 15.23 24.22
CA MET A 135 -18.30 13.93 24.85
C MET A 135 -17.00 13.31 25.39
N ALA A 136 -15.90 13.43 24.66
CA ALA A 136 -14.60 12.93 25.10
C ALA A 136 -14.07 13.75 26.30
N GLU A 137 -14.19 15.07 26.25
CA GLU A 137 -13.83 15.97 27.34
C GLU A 137 -14.68 15.69 28.59
N ALA A 138 -16.00 15.54 28.45
CA ALA A 138 -16.91 15.20 29.54
C ALA A 138 -16.61 13.83 30.16
N ALA A 139 -16.06 12.89 29.39
CA ALA A 139 -15.59 11.60 29.88
C ALA A 139 -14.22 11.67 30.60
N GLY A 140 -13.64 12.86 30.74
CA GLY A 140 -12.37 13.07 31.45
C GLY A 140 -11.14 12.71 30.62
N TYR A 141 -11.25 12.65 29.29
CA TYR A 141 -10.09 12.52 28.41
C TYR A 141 -9.41 13.89 28.26
N GLU A 142 -8.64 14.29 29.29
CA GLU A 142 -7.74 15.44 29.27
C GLU A 142 -6.48 15.12 28.41
N GLY A 143 -6.70 14.82 27.14
CA GLY A 143 -5.63 14.66 26.14
C GLY A 143 -5.45 15.95 25.36
N ASN A 144 -4.21 16.35 25.09
CA ASN A 144 -3.90 17.49 24.23
C ASN A 144 -4.28 17.16 22.76
N TRP A 145 -5.55 17.31 22.42
CA TRP A 145 -6.13 17.00 21.10
C TRP A 145 -5.52 17.83 19.96
N VAL A 146 -4.93 18.98 20.29
CA VAL A 146 -4.24 19.88 19.34
C VAL A 146 -2.83 19.37 18.99
N GLY A 147 -2.22 18.54 19.85
CA GLY A 147 -0.93 17.88 19.62
C GLY A 147 -1.03 16.52 18.93
N LEU A 148 -2.24 15.94 18.83
CA LEU A 148 -2.53 14.76 18.02
C LEU A 148 -2.64 15.15 16.55
N ARG A 149 -1.47 15.42 15.96
CA ARG A 149 -1.24 15.15 14.55
C ARG A 149 -1.66 13.70 14.34
N TRP A 150 -2.70 13.44 13.55
CA TRP A 150 -3.11 12.09 13.16
C TRP A 150 -2.08 11.44 12.20
N ASP A 151 -0.78 11.51 12.53
CA ASP A 151 0.16 10.46 12.20
C ASP A 151 -0.13 9.30 13.16
N LEU A 152 -1.26 8.62 12.96
CA LEU A 152 -1.55 7.36 13.64
C LEU A 152 -0.37 6.41 13.44
N PRO A 153 0.12 5.69 14.46
CA PRO A 153 0.96 4.53 14.20
C PRO A 153 0.17 3.58 13.29
N PRO A 154 0.79 3.02 12.24
CA PRO A 154 0.09 2.20 11.27
C PRO A 154 -0.56 1.02 11.97
N SER A 155 -1.88 0.88 11.81
CA SER A 155 -2.67 -0.36 11.89
C SER A 155 -2.51 -1.30 13.11
N ASN A 156 -1.82 -0.95 14.19
CA ASN A 156 -1.51 -1.93 15.23
C ASN A 156 -2.75 -2.32 16.08
N ALA A 157 -3.74 -1.43 16.22
CA ALA A 157 -5.02 -1.78 16.85
C ALA A 157 -5.82 -2.81 16.01
N TYR A 158 -5.72 -2.76 14.67
CA TYR A 158 -6.31 -3.76 13.78
C TYR A 158 -5.56 -5.10 13.90
N HIS A 159 -4.23 -5.06 13.97
CA HIS A 159 -3.39 -6.26 14.09
C HIS A 159 -3.54 -6.97 15.44
N GLU A 160 -3.60 -6.22 16.54
CA GLU A 160 -3.82 -6.78 17.89
C GLU A 160 -5.27 -7.29 18.07
N ARG A 161 -6.27 -6.63 17.46
CA ARG A 161 -7.65 -7.16 17.43
C ARG A 161 -7.77 -8.42 16.56
N TYR A 162 -7.05 -8.49 15.45
CA TYR A 162 -6.98 -9.68 14.61
C TYR A 162 -6.33 -10.86 15.35
N LYS A 163 -5.24 -10.62 16.10
CA LYS A 163 -4.61 -11.62 16.99
C LYS A 163 -5.55 -12.10 18.09
N ALA A 164 -6.22 -11.19 18.81
CA ALA A 164 -7.17 -11.54 19.87
C ALA A 164 -8.40 -12.33 19.36
N ARG A 165 -8.88 -12.02 18.15
CA ARG A 165 -10.00 -12.74 17.51
C ARG A 165 -9.60 -14.13 17.03
N LYS A 166 -8.33 -14.33 16.69
CA LYS A 166 -7.77 -15.62 16.28
C LYS A 166 -7.50 -16.54 17.47
N GLN A 167 -7.16 -15.99 18.64
CA GLN A 167 -6.94 -16.76 19.88
C GLN A 167 -8.24 -17.26 20.54
N ASN A 168 -9.39 -16.61 20.29
CA ASN A 168 -10.69 -16.95 20.91
C ASN A 168 -11.63 -17.80 20.04
N LEU A 169 -11.19 -18.32 18.89
CA LEU A 169 -11.98 -19.23 18.06
C LEU A 169 -11.80 -20.68 18.54
N LEU A 170 -12.88 -21.31 19.02
CA LEU A 170 -12.91 -22.73 19.35
C LEU A 170 -12.57 -23.58 18.11
N PRO A 171 -11.81 -24.69 18.25
CA PRO A 171 -11.46 -25.55 17.13
C PRO A 171 -12.73 -26.21 16.55
N GLY A 172 -13.22 -25.74 15.40
CA GLY A 172 -14.35 -26.39 14.70
C GLY A 172 -15.23 -25.48 13.84
N THR A 173 -15.24 -24.17 14.05
CA THR A 173 -16.16 -23.25 13.33
C THR A 173 -15.62 -22.71 12.00
N GLU A 174 -14.33 -22.94 11.69
CA GLU A 174 -13.70 -22.43 10.45
C GLU A 174 -14.26 -23.06 9.16
N ARG A 175 -14.85 -24.26 9.23
CA ARG A 175 -15.30 -25.04 8.07
C ARG A 175 -16.56 -24.47 7.40
N ALA A 176 -17.44 -23.84 8.17
CA ALA A 176 -18.68 -23.24 7.68
C ALA A 176 -18.46 -21.90 6.98
N TYR A 177 -17.47 -21.12 7.44
CA TYR A 177 -17.16 -19.79 6.90
C TYR A 177 -16.57 -19.84 5.48
N TRP A 178 -15.78 -20.86 5.16
CA TRP A 178 -15.10 -20.97 3.86
C TRP A 178 -15.96 -21.57 2.73
N ASN A 179 -16.93 -22.43 3.05
CA ASN A 179 -17.77 -23.09 2.04
C ASN A 179 -18.75 -22.12 1.34
N SER A 180 -19.24 -21.07 2.00
CA SER A 180 -20.18 -20.11 1.40
C SER A 180 -19.55 -19.12 0.43
N ARG A 181 -18.21 -18.96 0.42
CA ARG A 181 -17.53 -17.95 -0.41
C ARG A 181 -17.10 -18.47 -1.79
N MET A 182 -17.03 -19.77 -1.99
CA MET A 182 -16.43 -20.39 -3.19
C MET A 182 -17.38 -20.57 -4.38
N PHE A 183 -18.71 -20.54 -4.20
CA PHE A 183 -19.66 -21.02 -5.23
C PHE A 183 -20.32 -19.96 -6.15
N LYS A 184 -19.90 -18.68 -6.16
CA LYS A 184 -20.60 -17.63 -6.94
C LYS A 184 -19.79 -16.80 -7.94
N LYS A 185 -18.60 -17.24 -8.36
CA LYS A 185 -17.82 -16.56 -9.41
C LYS A 185 -17.56 -17.45 -10.64
N GLN A 186 -18.63 -17.85 -11.31
CA GLN A 186 -18.59 -18.27 -12.71
C GLN A 186 -19.87 -17.78 -13.39
N ALA A 187 -19.86 -16.56 -13.93
CA ALA A 187 -20.65 -16.13 -15.09
C ALA A 187 -20.26 -14.70 -15.46
N THR A 188 -20.19 -14.48 -16.78
CA THR A 188 -20.09 -13.24 -17.56
C THR A 188 -18.70 -12.59 -17.75
N GLY A 189 -18.14 -12.86 -18.93
CA GLY A 189 -17.16 -12.01 -19.59
C GLY A 189 -17.77 -11.46 -20.89
N THR A 190 -17.42 -10.21 -21.21
CA THR A 190 -17.46 -9.63 -22.57
C THR A 190 -16.46 -8.46 -22.64
N PRO A 191 -15.86 -8.18 -23.82
CA PRO A 191 -14.72 -7.27 -23.94
C PRO A 191 -15.12 -5.87 -24.44
N SER A 192 -14.51 -4.82 -23.89
CA SER A 192 -14.62 -3.44 -24.39
C SER A 192 -13.36 -3.01 -25.16
N LYS A 193 -13.55 -2.61 -26.41
CA LYS A 193 -12.57 -1.94 -27.28
C LYS A 193 -12.30 -0.51 -26.78
N LEU A 194 -11.04 -0.08 -26.78
CA LEU A 194 -10.63 1.31 -26.56
C LEU A 194 -10.42 2.02 -27.91
N PRO A 195 -10.81 3.30 -28.05
CA PRO A 195 -10.40 4.13 -29.18
C PRO A 195 -9.02 4.77 -28.94
N ALA A 196 -8.30 4.91 -30.05
CA ALA A 196 -6.99 5.54 -30.15
C ALA A 196 -7.06 7.04 -29.83
N PHE A 197 -6.09 7.55 -29.07
CA PHE A 197 -5.85 8.97 -28.88
C PHE A 197 -4.54 9.35 -29.57
N SER A 198 -4.67 10.14 -30.63
CA SER A 198 -3.60 10.82 -31.36
C SER A 198 -3.53 12.27 -30.92
N GLY A 199 -2.35 12.76 -30.52
CA GLY A 199 -2.10 14.19 -30.38
C GLY A 199 -1.13 14.54 -29.26
N LEU A 200 0.17 14.56 -29.56
CA LEU A 200 1.15 15.31 -28.76
C LEU A 200 1.96 16.19 -29.72
N GLY A 201 1.81 17.50 -29.50
CA GLY A 201 2.53 18.55 -30.21
C GLY A 201 3.98 18.66 -29.75
N SER A 202 4.84 18.99 -30.70
CA SER A 202 6.26 19.27 -30.51
C SER A 202 6.51 20.48 -29.61
N VAL A 203 7.47 20.34 -28.70
CA VAL A 203 8.17 21.45 -28.04
C VAL A 203 9.63 21.40 -28.49
N PRO A 204 10.18 22.49 -29.07
CA PRO A 204 11.58 22.53 -29.47
C PRO A 204 12.48 23.04 -28.34
N GLY A 205 13.67 22.45 -28.18
CA GLY A 205 14.77 23.04 -27.42
C GLY A 205 15.41 22.13 -26.37
N VAL A 206 16.11 21.08 -26.82
CA VAL A 206 17.16 20.42 -26.01
C VAL A 206 18.38 20.27 -26.90
N ARG A 207 19.51 20.77 -26.40
CA ARG A 207 20.81 20.85 -27.07
C ARG A 207 21.40 19.44 -27.28
N ASP A 208 22.08 19.29 -28.40
CA ASP A 208 22.75 18.08 -28.86
C ASP A 208 23.72 17.51 -27.81
N VAL A 209 23.50 16.25 -27.46
CA VAL A 209 24.46 15.41 -26.73
C VAL A 209 25.07 14.45 -27.77
N PRO A 210 26.41 14.36 -27.88
CA PRO A 210 27.07 13.55 -28.91
C PRO A 210 26.69 12.06 -28.83
N LEU A 211 26.35 11.50 -29.99
CA LEU A 211 25.87 10.14 -30.22
C LEU A 211 27.01 9.08 -30.27
N ASP A 212 28.11 9.31 -29.57
CA ASP A 212 29.32 8.45 -29.62
C ASP A 212 29.41 7.41 -28.48
N TRP A 213 28.34 7.21 -27.70
CA TRP A 213 28.41 6.44 -26.44
C TRP A 213 27.98 4.95 -26.53
N MET A 214 27.88 4.37 -27.73
CA MET A 214 27.65 2.91 -27.90
C MET A 214 28.82 2.15 -28.52
N GLU A 215 29.82 2.82 -29.11
CA GLU A 215 30.94 2.15 -29.79
C GLU A 215 32.14 1.84 -28.88
N GLU A 216 32.31 2.54 -27.75
CA GLU A 216 33.53 2.43 -26.92
C GLU A 216 33.51 1.29 -25.87
N MET A 217 32.44 0.49 -25.81
CA MET A 217 32.30 -0.64 -24.88
C MET A 217 32.54 -2.02 -25.54
N MET A 218 33.03 -2.05 -26.78
CA MET A 218 33.39 -3.29 -27.48
C MET A 218 34.87 -3.23 -27.88
N PRO A 219 35.75 -4.15 -27.46
CA PRO A 219 37.15 -4.11 -27.86
C PRO A 219 37.29 -4.41 -29.36
N GLU A 220 37.89 -3.48 -30.10
CA GLU A 220 38.31 -3.67 -31.49
C GLU A 220 39.36 -4.79 -31.59
N ASN A 221 38.94 -5.94 -32.13
CA ASN A 221 39.85 -7.00 -32.52
C ASN A 221 40.31 -6.74 -33.97
N LYS A 222 41.61 -6.52 -34.15
CA LYS A 222 42.22 -6.19 -35.45
C LYS A 222 42.01 -7.34 -36.45
N ARG A 223 41.58 -6.92 -37.65
CA ARG A 223 41.40 -7.66 -38.90
C ARG A 223 42.41 -8.78 -39.14
N SER A 224 41.91 -10.01 -39.31
CA SER A 224 42.41 -10.95 -40.31
C SER A 224 41.23 -11.32 -41.20
N SER A 225 41.34 -10.96 -42.48
CA SER A 225 40.57 -11.55 -43.57
C SER A 225 40.63 -13.07 -43.42
N ASP A 226 39.46 -13.71 -43.46
CA ASP A 226 39.20 -15.12 -43.78
C ASP A 226 38.32 -15.82 -42.74
N ARG A 227 37.01 -15.47 -42.73
CA ARG A 227 35.93 -16.42 -42.41
C ARG A 227 34.55 -15.81 -42.65
N ALA A 228 34.01 -16.06 -43.84
CA ALA A 228 32.57 -16.05 -44.07
C ALA A 228 31.97 -17.30 -43.42
N ASN A 229 31.46 -17.17 -42.19
CA ASN A 229 30.36 -17.95 -41.59
C ASN A 229 30.35 -17.77 -40.06
N ILE A 230 29.14 -17.62 -39.51
CA ILE A 230 28.75 -17.64 -38.08
C ILE A 230 28.82 -16.27 -37.38
N LEU A 231 27.66 -15.60 -37.29
CA LEU A 231 27.16 -14.94 -36.07
C LEU A 231 25.70 -14.48 -36.30
N GLU A 232 24.77 -15.42 -36.16
CA GLU A 232 23.37 -15.10 -35.84
C GLU A 232 23.31 -14.62 -34.37
N LEU A 233 22.58 -13.54 -34.13
CA LEU A 233 22.42 -12.89 -32.83
C LEU A 233 21.71 -13.81 -31.80
N PRO A 234 22.10 -13.80 -30.51
CA PRO A 234 21.54 -14.66 -29.46
C PRO A 234 20.18 -14.14 -28.93
N GLY A 235 19.22 -13.91 -29.81
CA GLY A 235 17.85 -13.54 -29.44
C GLY A 235 16.92 -14.75 -29.25
N LYS A 236 17.20 -15.88 -29.91
CA LYS A 236 16.31 -17.05 -29.94
C LYS A 236 16.50 -18.02 -28.77
N GLU A 237 17.63 -17.99 -28.07
CA GLU A 237 17.91 -18.91 -26.95
C GLU A 237 17.11 -18.56 -25.69
N SER A 238 16.86 -17.28 -25.43
CA SER A 238 16.05 -16.88 -24.27
C SER A 238 14.60 -17.36 -24.38
N GLU A 239 14.03 -17.36 -25.60
CA GLU A 239 12.65 -17.77 -25.84
C GLU A 239 12.48 -19.30 -25.77
N THR A 240 13.48 -20.07 -26.22
CA THR A 240 13.48 -21.54 -26.07
C THR A 240 13.63 -21.93 -24.60
N VAL A 241 14.52 -21.27 -23.84
CA VAL A 241 14.67 -21.49 -22.39
C VAL A 241 13.36 -21.17 -21.66
N GLU A 242 12.73 -20.03 -21.92
CA GLU A 242 11.43 -19.69 -21.31
C GLU A 242 10.33 -20.70 -21.64
N LYS A 243 10.22 -21.14 -22.90
CA LYS A 243 9.24 -22.15 -23.31
C LYS A 243 9.49 -23.47 -22.60
N THR A 244 10.76 -23.88 -22.46
CA THR A 244 11.14 -25.14 -21.79
C THR A 244 10.85 -25.07 -20.28
N VAL A 245 11.17 -23.95 -19.64
CA VAL A 245 10.87 -23.68 -18.24
C VAL A 245 9.35 -23.71 -18.03
N ARG A 246 8.56 -22.95 -18.81
CA ARG A 246 7.09 -22.96 -18.72
C ARG A 246 6.49 -24.35 -18.93
N GLN A 247 7.04 -25.14 -19.85
CA GLN A 247 6.59 -26.53 -20.06
C GLN A 247 6.92 -27.43 -18.87
N ARG A 248 8.07 -27.24 -18.22
CA ARG A 248 8.49 -27.99 -17.03
C ARG A 248 7.58 -27.73 -15.83
N TRP A 249 7.02 -26.53 -15.73
CA TRP A 249 6.06 -26.16 -14.69
C TRP A 249 4.59 -26.41 -15.04
N LYS A 250 4.29 -26.98 -16.21
CA LYS A 250 2.90 -27.28 -16.57
C LYS A 250 2.28 -28.16 -15.50
N HIS A 251 1.27 -27.59 -14.85
CA HIS A 251 0.45 -28.19 -13.83
C HIS A 251 0.10 -29.63 -14.26
N ARG A 252 0.54 -30.64 -13.49
CA ARG A 252 0.00 -31.99 -13.62
C ARG A 252 -1.49 -31.84 -13.31
N SER A 253 -2.35 -31.95 -14.31
CA SER A 253 -3.78 -31.56 -14.28
C SER A 253 -4.63 -32.22 -13.19
N ASN A 254 -4.05 -33.14 -12.43
CA ASN A 254 -4.67 -33.74 -11.28
C ASN A 254 -4.55 -32.81 -10.07
N ARG A 255 -5.68 -32.22 -9.68
CA ARG A 255 -5.85 -31.60 -8.35
C ARG A 255 -5.23 -32.54 -7.32
N LYS A 256 -4.22 -32.05 -6.59
CA LYS A 256 -3.55 -32.83 -5.53
C LYS A 256 -4.62 -33.38 -4.57
N ARG A 257 -4.43 -34.62 -4.11
CA ARG A 257 -5.40 -35.33 -3.26
C ARG A 257 -5.72 -34.51 -1.99
N TYR A 258 -6.91 -34.71 -1.43
CA TYR A 258 -7.23 -34.13 -0.12
C TYR A 258 -6.20 -34.58 0.92
N GLY A 259 -5.75 -33.67 1.78
CA GLY A 259 -4.69 -33.94 2.75
C GLY A 259 -3.26 -33.83 2.21
N TYR A 260 -3.06 -33.63 0.90
CA TYR A 260 -1.72 -33.44 0.32
C TYR A 260 -1.00 -32.26 0.97
N TRP A 261 -1.67 -31.11 1.07
CA TRP A 261 -1.10 -29.90 1.65
C TRP A 261 -1.07 -29.98 3.17
N ASN A 262 0.09 -30.36 3.68
CA ASN A 262 0.53 -30.22 5.07
C ASN A 262 1.75 -29.28 5.13
N ASP A 263 2.26 -28.98 6.32
CA ASP A 263 3.38 -28.05 6.50
C ASP A 263 4.65 -28.53 5.76
N ASP A 264 4.98 -29.82 5.90
CA ASP A 264 6.16 -30.43 5.28
C ASP A 264 6.13 -30.41 3.75
N THR A 265 5.00 -30.81 3.15
CA THR A 265 4.83 -30.80 1.69
C THR A 265 4.82 -29.39 1.13
N LEU A 266 4.24 -28.41 1.83
CA LEU A 266 4.29 -27.02 1.42
C LEU A 266 5.73 -26.50 1.46
N ARG A 267 6.46 -26.78 2.53
CA ARG A 267 7.88 -26.43 2.66
C ARG A 267 8.71 -27.04 1.52
N SER A 268 8.60 -28.35 1.28
CA SER A 268 9.33 -29.03 0.20
C SER A 268 8.98 -28.47 -1.18
N GLU A 269 7.70 -28.25 -1.49
CA GLU A 269 7.26 -27.71 -2.78
C GLU A 269 7.72 -26.26 -2.99
N ILE A 270 7.79 -25.44 -1.93
CA ILE A 270 8.32 -24.07 -2.00
C ILE A 270 9.82 -24.09 -2.26
N TYR A 271 10.60 -24.89 -1.53
CA TYR A 271 12.05 -24.97 -1.76
C TYR A 271 12.39 -25.58 -3.13
N GLU A 272 11.67 -26.62 -3.56
CA GLU A 272 11.82 -27.16 -4.92
C GLU A 272 11.48 -26.09 -5.98
N PHE A 273 10.45 -25.28 -5.72
CA PHE A 273 10.12 -24.17 -6.59
C PHE A 273 11.27 -23.14 -6.63
N ILE A 274 11.75 -22.71 -5.47
CA ILE A 274 12.79 -21.69 -5.35
C ILE A 274 14.10 -22.14 -5.97
N ALA A 275 14.54 -23.37 -5.72
CA ALA A 275 15.78 -23.92 -6.30
C ALA A 275 15.78 -23.85 -7.84
N ARG A 276 14.65 -24.17 -8.48
CA ARG A 276 14.50 -24.04 -9.93
C ARG A 276 14.29 -22.60 -10.38
N TYR A 277 13.62 -21.79 -9.57
CA TYR A 277 13.40 -20.37 -9.87
C TYR A 277 14.70 -19.56 -9.80
N MET A 278 15.65 -19.97 -8.96
CA MET A 278 17.00 -19.43 -8.88
C MET A 278 17.74 -19.58 -10.21
N GLU A 279 17.72 -20.77 -10.83
CA GLU A 279 18.36 -21.01 -12.13
C GLU A 279 17.85 -20.06 -13.23
N TYR A 280 16.56 -19.69 -13.20
CA TYR A 280 15.96 -18.81 -14.19
C TYR A 280 16.14 -17.32 -13.88
N SER A 281 16.03 -16.92 -12.61
CA SER A 281 15.96 -15.52 -12.22
C SER A 281 17.26 -14.96 -11.61
N GLY A 282 18.23 -15.81 -11.31
CA GLY A 282 19.46 -15.42 -10.61
C GLY A 282 19.22 -14.93 -9.18
N ARG A 283 18.11 -15.32 -8.55
CA ARG A 283 17.74 -14.89 -7.20
C ARG A 283 18.10 -15.94 -6.16
N PRO A 284 18.53 -15.53 -4.95
CA PRO A 284 18.92 -16.45 -3.87
C PRO A 284 17.88 -17.50 -3.48
N ALA A 285 18.37 -18.65 -3.00
CA ALA A 285 17.54 -19.78 -2.59
C ALA A 285 16.72 -19.54 -1.30
N ILE A 286 17.08 -18.51 -0.53
CA ILE A 286 16.42 -18.16 0.74
C ILE A 286 15.28 -17.14 0.55
N TRP A 287 15.02 -16.69 -0.67
CA TRP A 287 14.04 -15.65 -0.94
C TRP A 287 12.65 -16.22 -1.26
N MET A 288 11.61 -15.58 -0.75
CA MET A 288 10.22 -15.94 -1.04
C MET A 288 9.71 -15.28 -2.35
N PRO A 289 9.41 -16.06 -3.41
CA PRO A 289 8.82 -15.54 -4.63
C PRO A 289 7.47 -14.89 -4.39
N ARG A 290 7.07 -13.93 -5.24
CA ARG A 290 5.75 -13.33 -5.11
C ARG A 290 4.69 -14.39 -5.40
N LEU A 291 3.53 -14.25 -4.77
CA LEU A 291 2.37 -15.10 -5.04
C LEU A 291 1.99 -15.13 -6.53
N ALA A 292 2.18 -14.01 -7.23
CA ALA A 292 1.98 -13.91 -8.67
C ALA A 292 3.02 -14.69 -9.48
N ASP A 293 4.27 -14.80 -9.00
CA ASP A 293 5.33 -15.52 -9.70
C ASP A 293 5.01 -17.03 -9.71
N PHE A 294 4.51 -17.60 -8.61
CA PHE A 294 4.02 -18.99 -8.59
C PHE A 294 2.92 -19.23 -9.63
N ALA A 295 1.94 -18.33 -9.72
CA ALA A 295 0.83 -18.46 -10.67
C ALA A 295 1.31 -18.33 -12.13
N ALA A 296 2.20 -17.37 -12.41
CA ALA A 296 2.80 -17.16 -13.73
C ALA A 296 3.60 -18.38 -14.21
N HIS A 297 4.19 -19.11 -13.26
CA HIS A 297 4.92 -20.35 -13.51
C HIS A 297 4.03 -21.58 -13.31
N GLY A 298 2.71 -21.49 -13.51
CA GLY A 298 1.84 -22.67 -13.53
C GLY A 298 1.66 -23.39 -12.19
N ARG A 299 2.04 -22.77 -11.07
CA ARG A 299 1.89 -23.28 -9.70
C ARG A 299 0.91 -22.47 -8.82
N PRO A 300 -0.34 -22.21 -9.29
CA PRO A 300 -1.34 -21.52 -8.46
C PRO A 300 -1.80 -22.36 -7.27
N ASP A 301 -1.48 -23.66 -7.25
CA ASP A 301 -1.70 -24.57 -6.13
C ASP A 301 -0.85 -24.19 -4.91
N ILE A 302 0.44 -23.90 -5.10
CA ILE A 302 1.34 -23.40 -4.03
C ILE A 302 0.82 -22.07 -3.50
N GLN A 303 0.43 -21.15 -4.40
CA GLN A 303 -0.14 -19.85 -4.00
C GLN A 303 -1.34 -20.01 -3.05
N LYS A 304 -2.29 -20.88 -3.41
CA LYS A 304 -3.47 -21.16 -2.58
C LYS A 304 -3.09 -21.82 -1.25
N ALA A 305 -2.10 -22.70 -1.27
CA ALA A 305 -1.57 -23.31 -0.05
C ALA A 305 -0.97 -22.24 0.87
N ILE A 306 -0.09 -21.35 0.38
CA ILE A 306 0.48 -20.25 1.19
C ILE A 306 -0.60 -19.41 1.86
N VAL A 307 -1.66 -19.03 1.14
CA VAL A 307 -2.79 -18.28 1.71
C VAL A 307 -3.49 -19.07 2.81
N ARG A 308 -3.70 -20.38 2.62
CA ARG A 308 -4.30 -21.27 3.64
C ARG A 308 -3.44 -21.39 4.89
N PHE A 309 -2.12 -21.35 4.76
CA PHE A 309 -1.16 -21.46 5.87
C PHE A 309 -0.82 -20.11 6.55
N GLY A 310 -1.65 -19.08 6.34
CA GLY A 310 -1.53 -17.80 7.03
C GLY A 310 -0.89 -16.68 6.22
N GLY A 311 -0.60 -16.91 4.94
CA GLY A 311 -0.02 -15.92 4.03
C GLY A 311 1.49 -16.02 3.90
N ALA A 312 2.06 -15.18 3.03
CA ALA A 312 3.48 -15.22 2.69
C ALA A 312 4.37 -14.93 3.90
N ASP A 313 4.02 -13.94 4.73
CA ASP A 313 4.84 -13.55 5.89
C ASP A 313 4.93 -14.66 6.94
N ALA A 314 3.79 -15.32 7.22
CA ALA A 314 3.76 -16.45 8.15
C ALA A 314 4.58 -17.64 7.65
N VAL A 315 4.51 -17.91 6.34
CA VAL A 315 5.32 -18.95 5.68
C VAL A 315 6.81 -18.59 5.68
N CYS A 316 7.16 -17.32 5.44
CA CYS A 316 8.53 -16.83 5.50
C CYS A 316 9.13 -17.02 6.89
N ALA A 317 8.44 -16.55 7.92
CA ALA A 317 8.88 -16.70 9.30
C ALA A 317 9.01 -18.17 9.70
N ARG A 318 8.11 -19.04 9.24
CA ARG A 318 8.14 -20.48 9.57
C ARG A 318 9.27 -21.22 8.88
N TYR A 319 9.58 -20.90 7.62
CA TYR A 319 10.57 -21.61 6.83
C TYR A 319 11.92 -20.87 6.78
N GLY A 320 12.08 -19.74 7.47
CA GLY A 320 13.31 -18.97 7.41
C GLY A 320 13.59 -18.38 6.02
N LEU A 321 12.52 -18.05 5.27
CA LEU A 321 12.64 -17.34 4.00
C LEU A 321 12.58 -15.83 4.24
N ILE A 322 13.21 -15.06 3.35
CA ILE A 322 13.13 -13.59 3.37
C ILE A 322 11.91 -13.11 2.58
N PRO A 323 11.03 -12.28 3.18
CA PRO A 323 9.91 -11.66 2.48
C PRO A 323 10.35 -10.87 1.24
N PHE A 324 9.53 -10.89 0.19
CA PHE A 324 9.86 -10.19 -1.06
C PHE A 324 10.16 -8.71 -0.91
N GLN A 325 9.45 -8.01 -0.02
CA GLN A 325 9.66 -6.57 0.17
C GLN A 325 11.03 -6.27 0.78
N GLU A 326 11.48 -7.10 1.73
CA GLU A 326 12.81 -6.95 2.36
C GLU A 326 13.92 -7.22 1.37
N TRP A 327 13.78 -8.26 0.53
CA TRP A 327 14.74 -8.52 -0.54
C TRP A 327 14.77 -7.39 -1.57
N GLN A 328 13.59 -6.90 -1.99
CA GLN A 328 13.51 -5.80 -2.95
C GLN A 328 14.14 -4.52 -2.39
N TYR A 329 14.01 -4.31 -1.09
CA TYR A 329 14.70 -3.22 -0.40
C TYR A 329 16.22 -3.39 -0.49
N PHE A 330 16.73 -4.56 -0.09
CA PHE A 330 18.15 -4.90 -0.17
C PHE A 330 18.71 -4.73 -1.59
N GLU A 331 18.05 -5.29 -2.60
CA GLU A 331 18.50 -5.17 -4.01
C GLU A 331 18.50 -3.70 -4.47
N SER A 332 17.49 -2.92 -4.09
CA SER A 332 17.47 -1.49 -4.43
C SER A 332 18.54 -0.69 -3.70
N LEU A 333 18.96 -1.12 -2.52
CA LEU A 333 20.05 -0.51 -1.78
C LEU A 333 21.40 -0.87 -2.40
N TYR A 334 21.57 -2.11 -2.87
CA TYR A 334 22.75 -2.53 -3.61
C TYR A 334 22.90 -1.76 -4.92
N GLN A 335 21.83 -1.69 -5.73
CA GLN A 335 21.83 -0.91 -6.97
C GLN A 335 22.13 0.57 -6.73
N LEU A 336 21.64 1.12 -5.62
CA LEU A 336 21.99 2.48 -5.19
C LEU A 336 23.48 2.60 -4.88
N CYS A 337 24.08 1.65 -4.16
CA CYS A 337 25.51 1.67 -3.85
C CYS A 337 26.37 1.60 -5.12
N VAL A 338 26.07 0.65 -6.01
CA VAL A 338 26.74 0.50 -7.32
C VAL A 338 26.60 1.78 -8.14
N GLY A 339 25.40 2.36 -8.18
CA GLY A 339 25.15 3.58 -8.94
C GLY A 339 25.89 4.80 -8.37
N LEU A 340 25.95 4.94 -7.05
CA LEU A 340 26.69 6.02 -6.39
C LEU A 340 28.20 5.86 -6.56
N ASP A 341 28.75 4.66 -6.39
CA ASP A 341 30.18 4.38 -6.61
C ASP A 341 30.56 4.62 -8.09
N GLY A 342 29.75 4.13 -9.03
CA GLY A 342 29.94 4.39 -10.44
C GLY A 342 29.88 5.88 -10.80
N PHE A 343 29.00 6.65 -10.15
CA PHE A 343 28.95 8.10 -10.28
C PHE A 343 30.22 8.77 -9.74
N ALA A 344 30.62 8.42 -8.52
CA ALA A 344 31.78 8.98 -7.84
C ALA A 344 33.08 8.76 -8.64
N ARG A 345 33.27 7.57 -9.21
CA ARG A 345 34.42 7.23 -10.06
C ARG A 345 34.47 8.04 -11.35
N ARG A 346 33.31 8.41 -11.92
CA ARG A 346 33.23 9.13 -13.20
C ARG A 346 33.33 10.65 -13.05
N TYR A 347 32.71 11.21 -12.01
CA TYR A 347 32.54 12.66 -11.86
C TYR A 347 33.33 13.26 -10.69
N GLY A 348 34.09 12.45 -9.95
CA GLY A 348 35.22 12.94 -9.15
C GLY A 348 34.90 13.42 -7.74
N SER A 349 33.88 12.88 -7.08
CA SER A 349 33.66 13.13 -5.64
C SER A 349 33.30 11.85 -4.90
N GLY A 350 34.33 11.18 -4.35
CA GLY A 350 34.15 9.98 -3.55
C GLY A 350 33.62 10.25 -2.14
N GLU A 351 33.82 11.46 -1.63
CA GLU A 351 33.40 11.84 -0.26
C GLU A 351 32.16 12.72 -0.21
N GLU A 352 31.78 13.40 -1.31
CA GLU A 352 30.60 14.26 -1.33
C GLU A 352 29.43 13.59 -2.05
N PHE A 353 28.24 13.79 -1.49
CA PHE A 353 27.02 13.29 -2.08
C PHE A 353 26.65 14.14 -3.31
N PRO A 354 26.39 13.51 -4.48
CA PRO A 354 26.12 14.26 -5.70
C PRO A 354 24.82 15.06 -5.61
N SER A 355 24.78 16.24 -6.24
CA SER A 355 23.53 16.99 -6.32
C SER A 355 22.51 16.22 -7.16
N LEU A 356 21.23 16.23 -6.76
CA LEU A 356 20.18 15.59 -7.56
C LEU A 356 20.04 16.23 -8.95
N ALA A 357 20.39 17.51 -9.08
CA ALA A 357 20.42 18.20 -10.36
C ALA A 357 21.55 17.69 -11.26
N GLU A 358 22.72 17.39 -10.69
CA GLU A 358 23.87 16.81 -11.39
C GLU A 358 23.55 15.39 -11.85
N VAL A 359 23.05 14.53 -10.95
CA VAL A 359 22.66 13.15 -11.30
C VAL A 359 21.65 13.14 -12.46
N ARG A 360 20.66 14.04 -12.43
CA ARG A 360 19.69 14.18 -13.52
C ARG A 360 20.31 14.78 -14.78
N GLY A 361 21.19 15.78 -14.66
CA GLY A 361 21.90 16.41 -15.77
C GLY A 361 22.82 15.46 -16.52
N CYS A 362 23.39 14.47 -15.82
CA CYS A 362 24.18 13.38 -16.40
C CYS A 362 23.30 12.26 -17.02
N GLY A 363 21.97 12.40 -17.04
CA GLY A 363 21.06 11.41 -17.61
C GLY A 363 20.84 10.15 -16.76
N LEU A 364 21.31 10.12 -15.51
CA LEU A 364 21.24 8.94 -14.63
C LEU A 364 19.89 8.89 -13.87
N LEU A 365 18.80 8.81 -14.62
CA LEU A 365 17.44 8.82 -14.08
C LEU A 365 17.17 7.68 -13.09
N ASP A 366 17.73 6.49 -13.33
CA ASP A 366 17.57 5.34 -12.43
C ASP A 366 18.21 5.59 -11.06
N LEU A 367 19.43 6.14 -11.04
CA LEU A 367 20.11 6.52 -9.80
C LEU A 367 19.31 7.59 -9.05
N TYR A 368 18.78 8.59 -9.77
CA TYR A 368 17.90 9.61 -9.18
C TYR A 368 16.68 8.96 -8.51
N HIS A 369 16.01 8.02 -9.17
CA HIS A 369 14.85 7.32 -8.62
C HIS A 369 15.21 6.41 -7.44
N LEU A 370 16.37 5.74 -7.48
CA LEU A 370 16.89 4.93 -6.37
C LEU A 370 17.17 5.78 -5.14
N ILE A 371 17.75 6.98 -5.31
CA ILE A 371 17.98 7.92 -4.21
C ILE A 371 16.65 8.33 -3.56
N GLN A 372 15.64 8.69 -4.38
CA GLN A 372 14.30 9.06 -3.87
C GLN A 372 13.63 7.89 -3.14
N LYS A 373 13.66 6.69 -3.73
CA LYS A 373 13.08 5.46 -3.15
C LYS A 373 13.70 5.10 -1.80
N ASN A 374 14.98 5.37 -1.61
CA ASN A 374 15.73 5.09 -0.38
C ASN A 374 15.69 6.26 0.64
N GLY A 375 14.70 7.15 0.56
CA GLY A 375 14.49 8.22 1.54
C GLY A 375 15.12 9.56 1.17
N GLY A 376 15.67 9.69 -0.04
CA GLY A 376 16.17 10.94 -0.60
C GLY A 376 17.62 11.26 -0.22
N LYS A 377 18.16 12.31 -0.87
CA LYS A 377 19.57 12.79 -0.79
C LYS A 377 20.12 12.77 0.65
N LYS A 378 19.44 13.44 1.58
CA LYS A 378 19.90 13.59 2.97
C LYS A 378 19.99 12.25 3.73
N ALA A 379 19.01 11.35 3.53
CA ALA A 379 18.98 10.08 4.22
C ALA A 379 20.08 9.14 3.71
N VAL A 380 20.24 9.10 2.39
CA VAL A 380 21.27 8.28 1.73
C VAL A 380 22.67 8.80 2.08
N ALA A 381 22.91 10.11 2.01
CA ALA A 381 24.20 10.70 2.36
C ALA A 381 24.65 10.33 3.77
N ARG A 382 23.75 10.42 4.76
CA ARG A 382 24.04 10.05 6.15
C ARG A 382 24.26 8.57 6.35
N ARG A 383 23.51 7.74 5.63
CA ARG A 383 23.64 6.29 5.71
C ARG A 383 25.03 5.83 5.30
N PHE A 384 25.65 6.51 4.33
CA PHE A 384 26.95 6.16 3.78
C PHE A 384 28.09 7.11 4.19
N ASP A 385 27.84 7.96 5.20
CA ASP A 385 28.76 8.99 5.69
C ASP A 385 29.32 9.92 4.59
N LEU A 386 28.49 10.26 3.60
CA LEU A 386 28.83 11.16 2.51
C LEU A 386 28.51 12.62 2.89
N LYS A 387 29.42 13.54 2.56
CA LYS A 387 29.30 14.97 2.85
C LYS A 387 28.26 15.60 1.92
N VAL A 388 27.24 16.24 2.48
CA VAL A 388 26.29 17.04 1.68
C VAL A 388 26.86 18.46 1.55
N ALA A 389 26.96 18.97 0.32
CA ALA A 389 27.45 20.32 0.04
C ALA A 389 26.78 21.38 0.95
N LYS A 390 27.60 22.18 1.63
CA LYS A 390 27.16 23.24 2.54
C LYS A 390 26.50 24.36 1.73
N GLY A 391 25.17 24.40 1.69
CA GLY A 391 24.46 25.45 0.95
C GLY A 391 22.99 25.19 0.67
N GLU A 392 22.48 23.98 0.89
CA GLU A 392 21.04 23.71 0.73
C GLU A 392 20.32 23.82 2.09
N PRO A 393 19.65 24.96 2.40
CA PRO A 393 18.77 25.09 3.56
C PRO A 393 17.49 24.27 3.33
N GLY A 394 17.62 22.94 3.34
CA GLY A 394 16.46 22.07 3.33
C GLY A 394 15.82 22.03 4.73
N PRO A 395 14.50 21.78 4.83
CA PRO A 395 13.79 21.67 6.10
C PRO A 395 14.51 20.73 7.06
N ARG A 396 14.54 21.12 8.34
CA ARG A 396 15.03 20.28 9.46
C ARG A 396 14.14 19.05 9.55
N SER A 397 14.48 18.01 8.81
CA SER A 397 13.83 16.72 8.91
C SER A 397 14.36 16.04 10.15
N HIS A 398 13.50 15.47 10.99
CA HIS A 398 13.93 14.72 12.17
C HIS A 398 14.84 13.51 11.82
N LEU A 399 14.77 13.03 10.57
CA LEU A 399 15.71 12.02 10.04
C LEU A 399 17.13 12.57 9.89
N SER A 400 17.29 13.90 9.93
CA SER A 400 18.57 14.58 9.94
C SER A 400 19.22 14.65 11.33
N GLU A 401 18.84 13.81 12.27
CA GLU A 401 19.57 13.64 13.54
C GLU A 401 20.10 12.22 13.73
N ILE A 402 19.63 11.27 12.93
CA ILE A 402 20.08 9.88 13.00
C ILE A 402 21.46 9.79 12.33
N ASN A 403 22.48 9.45 13.12
CA ASN A 403 23.81 9.08 12.68
C ASN A 403 23.93 7.54 12.76
N TRP A 404 24.29 6.91 11.64
CA TRP A 404 24.42 5.45 11.54
C TRP A 404 25.83 4.94 11.86
N GLY A 405 26.74 5.84 12.26
CA GLY A 405 28.17 5.56 12.44
C GLY A 405 28.95 5.65 11.13
N PRO A 406 30.29 5.46 11.17
CA PRO A 406 31.14 5.48 9.98
C PRO A 406 30.86 4.22 9.14
N PHE A 407 29.92 4.34 8.20
CA PHE A 407 29.55 3.26 7.29
C PHE A 407 29.88 3.69 5.87
N SER A 408 31.11 3.45 5.41
CA SER A 408 31.55 3.93 4.10
C SER A 408 30.77 3.26 2.96
N LEU A 409 30.56 3.99 1.87
CA LEU A 409 29.91 3.47 0.66
C LEU A 409 30.61 2.20 0.13
N GLN A 410 31.94 2.17 0.18
CA GLN A 410 32.73 1.03 -0.27
C GLN A 410 32.49 -0.21 0.61
N PHE A 411 32.48 -0.04 1.93
CA PHE A 411 32.18 -1.14 2.86
C PHE A 411 30.74 -1.65 2.66
N ALA A 412 29.79 -0.75 2.43
CA ALA A 412 28.40 -1.11 2.14
C ALA A 412 28.30 -1.99 0.89
N LEU A 413 29.03 -1.63 -0.16
CA LEU A 413 29.06 -2.37 -1.41
C LEU A 413 29.66 -3.77 -1.20
N GLU A 414 30.85 -3.85 -0.59
CA GLU A 414 31.51 -5.13 -0.27
C GLU A 414 30.64 -6.04 0.61
N LEU A 415 29.98 -5.48 1.62
CA LEU A 415 29.06 -6.23 2.47
C LEU A 415 27.88 -6.78 1.68
N MET A 416 27.28 -5.98 0.79
CA MET A 416 26.16 -6.43 -0.02
C MET A 416 26.58 -7.46 -1.07
N GLU A 417 27.75 -7.32 -1.68
CA GLU A 417 28.32 -8.33 -2.57
C GLU A 417 28.61 -9.63 -1.83
N PHE A 418 29.17 -9.55 -0.63
CA PHE A 418 29.40 -10.72 0.23
C PHE A 418 28.08 -11.42 0.56
N VAL A 419 27.06 -10.68 1.01
CA VAL A 419 25.74 -11.24 1.31
C VAL A 419 25.14 -11.86 0.05
N ARG A 420 25.22 -11.19 -1.11
CA ARG A 420 24.73 -11.76 -2.37
C ARG A 420 25.45 -13.05 -2.74
N GLY A 421 26.78 -13.08 -2.63
CA GLY A 421 27.59 -14.27 -2.93
C GLY A 421 27.23 -15.43 -2.02
N ARG A 422 27.17 -15.19 -0.70
CA ARG A 422 26.82 -16.22 0.29
C ARG A 422 25.40 -16.78 0.18
N MET A 423 24.49 -16.01 -0.40
CA MET A 423 23.09 -16.43 -0.56
C MET A 423 22.85 -17.13 -1.92
N LEU A 424 23.84 -17.12 -2.82
CA LEU A 424 23.84 -17.85 -4.08
C LEU A 424 24.58 -19.20 -3.98
N GLU A 425 25.52 -19.33 -3.04
CA GLU A 425 26.10 -20.61 -2.59
C GLU A 425 25.07 -21.46 -1.82
#